data_AF-A0A7C2WJV1-F1
#
_entry.id   AF-A0A7C2WJV1-F1
#
_cell.length_a   1.000
_cell.length_b   1.000
_cell.length_c   1.000
_cell.angle_alpha   90.00
_cell.angle_beta   90.00
_cell.angle_gamma   90.00
#
_symmetry.space_group_name_H-M   'P 1'
#
loop_
_entity.id
_entity.type
_entity.pdbx_description
1 polymer ?
#
loop_
_entity_poly.entity_id
_entity_poly.type
_entity_poly.pdbx_seq_one_letter_code
_entity_poly.pdbx_strand_id
1 'polypeptide(L)'
;MVITVRDLLERPDLRTRLIAGESGIDRPVTWAHVCELEDPTAWLAGGELVMTVGIGIPRDPASQVAYIERLAKAQLSGVMICEGMRAPELSDAMLEAADRWGLPVMLTAYEVPFVAVSRVVADANLQEEHARLRRTLQVYEVARLVVHSSKLPASDFIARLERIVDGRLIVVDPAVGRVVLPPEAPMPSSLGRALRVALERYPSDHVPAVIQLPEVGPSTIALAVPARRRAFLVVSGGGVTERLTMSSCCATSPRSSPWPSSG
;
A
#
# COMPACT_ATOMS: atom_id res chain seq x y z
N MET A 1 -0.05 -4.91 -6.57
CA MET A 1 0.49 -6.08 -7.30
C MET A 1 -0.68 -6.61 -8.11
N VAL A 2 -0.47 -6.96 -9.38
CA VAL A 2 -1.53 -7.60 -10.19
C VAL A 2 -1.77 -8.99 -9.63
N ILE A 3 -3.03 -9.37 -9.43
CA ILE A 3 -3.39 -10.70 -8.92
C ILE A 3 -2.96 -11.78 -9.91
N THR A 4 -2.50 -12.93 -9.43
CA THR A 4 -2.05 -14.07 -10.23
C THR A 4 -3.05 -15.23 -10.16
N VAL A 5 -2.87 -16.24 -11.02
CA VAL A 5 -3.66 -17.48 -10.92
C VAL A 5 -3.42 -18.20 -9.58
N ARG A 6 -2.19 -18.19 -9.07
CA ARG A 6 -1.85 -18.70 -7.75
C ARG A 6 -2.68 -18.02 -6.66
N ASP A 7 -2.78 -16.69 -6.69
CA ASP A 7 -3.58 -15.95 -5.72
C ASP A 7 -5.07 -16.36 -5.75
N LEU A 8 -5.61 -16.73 -6.92
CA LEU A 8 -6.98 -17.24 -7.03
C LEU A 8 -7.11 -18.66 -6.46
N LEU A 9 -6.12 -19.52 -6.66
CA LEU A 9 -6.09 -20.90 -6.15
C LEU A 9 -5.94 -20.94 -4.62
N GLU A 10 -5.20 -19.99 -4.05
CA GLU A 10 -4.98 -19.91 -2.60
C GLU A 10 -6.19 -19.36 -1.82
N ARG A 11 -7.23 -18.90 -2.51
CA ARG A 11 -8.45 -18.35 -1.92
C ARG A 11 -9.48 -19.42 -1.58
N PRO A 12 -9.71 -19.74 -0.29
CA PRO A 12 -10.65 -20.79 0.09
C PRO A 12 -12.10 -20.45 -0.28
N ASP A 13 -12.45 -19.16 -0.32
CA ASP A 13 -13.78 -18.67 -0.69
C ASP A 13 -14.13 -18.95 -2.16
N LEU A 14 -13.13 -19.07 -3.04
CA LEU A 14 -13.33 -19.38 -4.45
C LEU A 14 -13.43 -20.88 -4.74
N ARG A 15 -13.14 -21.76 -3.76
CA ARG A 15 -13.23 -23.23 -3.87
C ARG A 15 -12.74 -23.75 -5.22
N THR A 16 -11.62 -23.21 -5.68
CA THR A 16 -11.05 -23.48 -6.99
C THR A 16 -9.86 -24.42 -6.85
N ARG A 17 -9.72 -25.38 -7.77
CA ARG A 17 -8.58 -26.29 -7.84
C ARG A 17 -7.98 -26.31 -9.22
N LEU A 18 -6.66 -26.43 -9.30
CA LEU A 18 -5.94 -26.63 -10.54
C LEU A 18 -6.09 -28.09 -11.00
N ILE A 19 -6.23 -28.30 -12.32
CA ILE A 19 -6.25 -29.64 -12.92
C ILE A 19 -5.20 -29.86 -14.01
N ALA A 20 -4.64 -28.79 -14.58
CA ALA A 20 -3.52 -28.82 -15.53
C ALA A 20 -2.87 -27.43 -15.65
N GLY A 21 -1.69 -27.35 -16.25
CA GLY A 21 -1.00 -26.10 -16.58
C GLY A 21 -0.24 -25.49 -15.40
N GLU A 22 0.29 -26.30 -14.49
CA GLU A 22 0.93 -25.83 -13.23
C GLU A 22 2.06 -24.83 -13.45
N SER A 23 2.84 -24.96 -14.53
CA SER A 23 3.92 -24.01 -14.84
C SER A 23 3.44 -22.58 -15.09
N GLY A 24 2.14 -22.37 -15.31
CA GLY A 24 1.53 -21.07 -15.58
C GLY A 24 0.84 -20.39 -14.40
N ILE A 25 0.87 -20.95 -13.18
CA ILE A 25 0.09 -20.39 -12.06
C ILE A 25 0.53 -18.99 -11.62
N ASP A 26 1.75 -18.56 -11.93
CA ASP A 26 2.23 -17.21 -11.61
C ASP A 26 1.86 -16.17 -12.69
N ARG A 27 1.04 -16.54 -13.68
CA ARG A 27 0.54 -15.61 -14.71
C ARG A 27 -0.35 -14.53 -14.07
N PRO A 28 -0.12 -13.24 -14.38
CA PRO A 28 -0.96 -12.15 -13.90
C PRO A 28 -2.34 -12.18 -14.57
N VAL A 29 -3.41 -12.00 -13.81
CA VAL A 29 -4.79 -11.95 -14.30
C VAL A 29 -5.23 -10.50 -14.36
N THR A 30 -5.34 -9.95 -15.57
CA THR A 30 -5.72 -8.54 -15.78
C THR A 30 -7.24 -8.33 -15.69
N TRP A 31 -8.00 -9.34 -16.13
CA TRP A 31 -9.45 -9.32 -16.12
C TRP A 31 -10.00 -10.74 -16.05
N ALA A 32 -11.20 -10.93 -15.48
CA ALA A 32 -11.88 -12.21 -15.47
C ALA A 32 -13.33 -12.04 -15.94
N HIS A 33 -13.73 -12.81 -16.95
CA HIS A 33 -15.05 -12.71 -17.54
C HIS A 33 -15.56 -14.07 -18.03
N VAL A 34 -16.87 -14.17 -18.20
CA VAL A 34 -17.52 -15.38 -18.70
C VAL A 34 -17.51 -15.38 -20.22
N CYS A 35 -17.12 -16.49 -20.83
CA CYS A 35 -17.22 -16.69 -22.28
C CYS A 35 -17.62 -18.13 -22.61
N GLU A 36 -18.57 -18.29 -23.52
CA GLU A 36 -19.11 -19.58 -23.94
C GLU A 36 -18.91 -19.83 -25.44
N LEU A 37 -18.03 -19.06 -26.08
CA LEU A 37 -17.68 -19.24 -27.48
C LEU A 37 -16.71 -20.41 -27.64
N GLU A 38 -16.92 -21.20 -28.69
CA GLU A 38 -15.97 -22.24 -29.12
C GLU A 38 -14.64 -21.64 -29.61
N ASP A 39 -14.67 -20.42 -30.14
CA ASP A 39 -13.50 -19.58 -30.36
C ASP A 39 -13.68 -18.19 -29.72
N PRO A 40 -13.09 -17.94 -28.54
CA PRO A 40 -13.18 -16.63 -27.90
C PRO A 40 -12.08 -15.67 -28.36
N THR A 41 -11.07 -16.13 -29.13
CA THR A 41 -9.81 -15.38 -29.36
C THR A 41 -9.99 -14.04 -30.07
N ALA A 42 -11.02 -13.90 -30.93
CA ALA A 42 -11.33 -12.64 -31.60
C ALA A 42 -11.74 -11.49 -30.65
N TRP A 43 -12.08 -11.81 -29.40
CA TRP A 43 -12.60 -10.87 -28.41
C TRP A 43 -11.66 -10.65 -27.23
N LEU A 44 -10.44 -11.20 -27.29
CA LEU A 44 -9.48 -11.26 -26.19
C LEU A 44 -8.21 -10.45 -26.53
N ALA A 45 -7.69 -9.73 -25.55
CA ALA A 45 -6.49 -8.90 -25.67
C ALA A 45 -5.25 -9.53 -25.00
N GLY A 46 -5.42 -10.61 -24.25
CA GLY A 46 -4.37 -11.30 -23.51
C GLY A 46 -4.35 -10.92 -22.03
N GLY A 47 -3.93 -11.87 -21.20
CA GLY A 47 -3.89 -11.71 -19.74
C GLY A 47 -5.24 -11.92 -19.04
N GLU A 48 -6.31 -12.21 -19.79
CA GLU A 48 -7.61 -12.52 -19.20
C GLU A 48 -7.69 -13.96 -18.67
N LEU A 49 -8.48 -14.13 -17.62
CA LEU A 49 -9.01 -15.42 -17.19
C LEU A 49 -10.40 -15.60 -17.81
N VAL A 50 -10.55 -16.62 -18.65
CA VAL A 50 -11.85 -17.01 -19.18
C VAL A 50 -12.55 -17.96 -18.21
N MET A 51 -13.76 -17.62 -17.83
CA MET A 51 -14.64 -18.47 -17.03
C MET A 51 -15.74 -19.06 -17.91
N THR A 52 -16.07 -20.33 -17.73
CA THR A 52 -17.07 -21.01 -18.55
C THR A 52 -17.85 -22.05 -17.75
N VAL A 53 -19.14 -22.17 -18.02
CA VAL A 53 -19.94 -23.32 -17.57
C VAL A 53 -19.71 -24.56 -18.43
N GLY A 54 -18.91 -24.42 -19.50
CA GLY A 54 -18.41 -25.47 -20.37
C GLY A 54 -19.16 -25.65 -21.69
N ILE A 55 -20.05 -24.71 -22.05
CA ILE A 55 -20.84 -24.81 -23.30
C ILE A 55 -19.93 -24.64 -24.52
N GLY A 56 -18.94 -23.74 -24.43
CA GLY A 56 -17.98 -23.48 -25.49
C GLY A 56 -16.86 -24.51 -25.61
N ILE A 57 -16.78 -25.51 -24.72
CA ILE A 57 -15.72 -26.53 -24.76
C ILE A 57 -16.14 -27.62 -25.75
N PRO A 58 -15.33 -27.92 -26.79
CA PRO A 58 -15.62 -28.98 -27.74
C PRO A 58 -15.72 -30.36 -27.09
N ARG A 59 -16.49 -31.27 -27.72
CA ARG A 59 -16.68 -32.63 -27.18
C ARG A 59 -15.59 -33.61 -27.59
N ASP A 60 -15.02 -33.45 -28.78
CA ASP A 60 -13.99 -34.37 -29.25
C ASP A 60 -12.60 -33.97 -28.72
N PRO A 61 -11.72 -34.94 -28.37
CA PRO A 61 -10.41 -34.64 -27.80
C PRO A 61 -9.52 -33.75 -28.66
N ALA A 62 -9.55 -33.91 -29.99
CA ALA A 62 -8.70 -33.13 -30.89
C ALA A 62 -9.10 -31.64 -30.89
N SER A 63 -10.41 -31.35 -30.90
CA SER A 63 -10.90 -29.99 -30.80
C SER A 63 -10.70 -29.39 -29.41
N GLN A 64 -10.73 -30.18 -28.34
CA GLN A 64 -10.36 -29.70 -27.00
C GLN A 64 -8.89 -29.28 -26.92
N VAL A 65 -7.99 -30.06 -27.53
CA VAL A 65 -6.57 -29.67 -27.66
C VAL A 65 -6.47 -28.35 -28.44
N ALA A 66 -7.12 -28.25 -29.60
CA ALA A 66 -7.13 -27.03 -30.41
C ALA A 66 -7.73 -25.82 -29.66
N TYR A 67 -8.71 -26.04 -28.77
CA TYR A 67 -9.24 -25.01 -27.87
C TYR A 67 -8.15 -24.49 -26.94
N ILE A 68 -7.47 -25.35 -26.18
CA ILE A 68 -6.37 -24.96 -25.29
C ILE A 68 -5.25 -24.24 -26.04
N GLU A 69 -4.84 -24.76 -27.20
CA GLU A 69 -3.78 -24.14 -28.00
C GLU A 69 -4.14 -22.72 -28.45
N ARG A 70 -5.39 -22.50 -28.85
CA ARG A 70 -5.87 -21.16 -29.24
C ARG A 70 -5.83 -20.19 -28.08
N LEU A 71 -6.30 -20.60 -26.91
CA LEU A 71 -6.28 -19.76 -25.70
C LEU A 71 -4.85 -19.44 -25.25
N ALA A 72 -3.95 -20.42 -25.30
CA ALA A 72 -2.55 -20.23 -24.98
C ALA A 72 -1.86 -19.26 -25.97
N LYS A 73 -2.13 -19.41 -27.28
CA LYS A 73 -1.62 -18.50 -28.32
C LYS A 73 -2.16 -17.07 -28.16
N ALA A 74 -3.39 -16.92 -27.69
CA ALA A 74 -3.98 -15.63 -27.31
C ALA A 74 -3.46 -15.07 -25.97
N GLN A 75 -2.48 -15.74 -25.34
CA GLN A 75 -1.81 -15.31 -24.11
C GLN A 75 -2.75 -15.14 -22.91
N LEU A 76 -3.75 -16.00 -22.80
CA LEU A 76 -4.64 -15.98 -21.64
C LEU A 76 -3.88 -16.38 -20.38
N SER A 77 -4.39 -15.91 -19.24
CA SER A 77 -3.84 -16.26 -17.93
C SER A 77 -4.34 -17.60 -17.44
N GLY A 78 -5.50 -18.05 -17.91
CA GLY A 78 -6.02 -19.39 -17.66
C GLY A 78 -7.46 -19.56 -18.09
N VAL A 79 -7.98 -20.76 -17.83
CA VAL A 79 -9.40 -21.11 -17.97
C VAL A 79 -9.93 -21.63 -16.64
N MET A 80 -11.09 -21.15 -16.23
CA MET A 80 -11.83 -21.64 -15.08
C MET A 80 -13.16 -22.23 -15.54
N ILE A 81 -13.36 -23.52 -15.27
CA ILE A 81 -14.54 -24.27 -15.67
C ILE A 81 -15.39 -24.53 -14.41
N CYS A 82 -16.69 -24.24 -14.49
CA CYS A 82 -17.62 -24.56 -13.41
C CYS A 82 -17.87 -26.07 -13.36
N GLU A 83 -17.56 -26.69 -12.22
CA GLU A 83 -17.72 -28.12 -12.00
C GLU A 83 -19.21 -28.53 -11.99
N GLY A 84 -19.53 -29.68 -12.58
CA GLY A 84 -20.89 -30.24 -12.56
C GLY A 84 -21.92 -29.54 -13.46
N MET A 85 -21.47 -28.72 -14.41
CA MET A 85 -22.36 -27.94 -15.29
C MET A 85 -22.48 -28.53 -16.71
N ARG A 86 -22.08 -27.78 -17.74
CA ARG A 86 -22.32 -28.08 -19.15
C ARG A 86 -21.05 -28.49 -19.91
N ALA A 87 -19.92 -28.53 -19.21
CA ALA A 87 -18.66 -29.02 -19.77
C ALA A 87 -18.81 -30.48 -20.18
N PRO A 88 -18.30 -30.86 -21.38
CA PRO A 88 -18.09 -32.26 -21.69
C PRO A 88 -17.00 -32.85 -20.80
N GLU A 89 -16.83 -34.17 -20.86
CA GLU A 89 -15.67 -34.83 -20.26
C GLU A 89 -14.38 -34.22 -20.82
N LEU A 90 -13.50 -33.76 -19.91
CA LEU A 90 -12.23 -33.16 -20.27
C LEU A 90 -11.25 -34.29 -20.57
N SER A 91 -10.77 -34.36 -21.80
CA SER A 91 -9.85 -35.42 -22.23
C SER A 91 -8.46 -35.25 -21.64
N ASP A 92 -7.76 -36.36 -21.37
CA ASP A 92 -6.36 -36.32 -20.93
C ASP A 92 -5.48 -35.54 -21.92
N ALA A 93 -5.74 -35.68 -23.22
CA ALA A 93 -5.03 -34.94 -24.27
C ALA A 93 -5.17 -33.42 -24.13
N MET A 94 -6.33 -32.91 -23.70
CA MET A 94 -6.56 -31.49 -23.41
C MET A 94 -5.73 -31.03 -22.22
N LEU A 95 -5.68 -31.83 -21.15
CA LEU A 95 -4.91 -31.51 -19.94
C LEU A 95 -3.40 -31.53 -20.20
N GLU A 96 -2.91 -32.54 -20.93
CA GLU A 96 -1.52 -32.59 -21.37
C GLU A 96 -1.16 -31.41 -22.28
N ALA A 97 -2.09 -30.96 -23.13
CA ALA A 97 -1.89 -29.75 -23.92
C ALA A 97 -1.77 -28.51 -23.02
N ALA A 98 -2.62 -28.39 -22.00
CA ALA A 98 -2.56 -27.29 -21.04
C ALA A 98 -1.22 -27.28 -20.28
N ASP A 99 -0.71 -28.45 -19.88
CA ASP A 99 0.61 -28.60 -19.27
C ASP A 99 1.74 -28.17 -20.21
N ARG A 100 1.73 -28.64 -21.47
CA ARG A 100 2.76 -28.27 -22.47
C ARG A 100 2.81 -26.76 -22.73
N TRP A 101 1.66 -26.09 -22.74
CA TRP A 101 1.56 -24.65 -22.97
C TRP A 101 1.70 -23.82 -21.70
N GLY A 102 1.70 -24.45 -20.52
CA GLY A 102 1.64 -23.76 -19.23
C GLY A 102 0.41 -22.85 -19.13
N LEU A 103 -0.74 -23.30 -19.65
CA LEU A 103 -2.02 -22.59 -19.52
C LEU A 103 -2.80 -23.23 -18.37
N PRO A 104 -2.96 -22.54 -17.22
CA PRO A 104 -3.72 -23.08 -16.10
C PRO A 104 -5.16 -23.40 -16.48
N VAL A 105 -5.56 -24.64 -16.20
CA VAL A 105 -6.96 -25.09 -16.26
C VAL A 105 -7.42 -25.37 -14.83
N MET A 106 -8.50 -24.70 -14.44
CA MET A 106 -9.03 -24.74 -13.08
C MET A 106 -10.47 -25.21 -13.08
N LEU A 107 -10.86 -25.93 -12.03
CA LEU A 107 -12.25 -26.24 -11.71
C LEU A 107 -12.68 -25.41 -10.52
N THR A 108 -13.80 -24.72 -10.65
CA THR A 108 -14.45 -24.01 -9.53
C THR A 108 -15.75 -24.72 -9.14
N ALA A 109 -16.02 -24.75 -7.84
CA ALA A 109 -17.25 -25.34 -7.32
C ALA A 109 -18.50 -24.61 -7.84
N TYR A 110 -19.58 -25.35 -8.06
CA TYR A 110 -20.86 -24.86 -8.57
C TYR A 110 -21.45 -23.70 -7.74
N GLU A 111 -21.23 -23.71 -6.43
CA GLU A 111 -21.77 -22.71 -5.51
C GLU A 111 -21.04 -21.36 -5.60
N VAL A 112 -19.91 -21.29 -6.30
CA VAL A 112 -19.12 -20.06 -6.45
C VAL A 112 -19.59 -19.33 -7.70
N PRO A 113 -20.32 -18.22 -7.57
CA PRO A 113 -20.77 -17.48 -8.74
C PRO A 113 -19.58 -16.77 -9.37
N PHE A 114 -19.47 -16.82 -10.70
CA PHE A 114 -18.37 -16.16 -11.44
C PHE A 114 -18.24 -14.66 -11.14
N VAL A 115 -19.32 -13.98 -10.74
CA VAL A 115 -19.27 -12.58 -10.30
C VAL A 115 -18.34 -12.37 -9.08
N ALA A 116 -18.21 -13.37 -8.20
CA ALA A 116 -17.29 -13.31 -7.07
C ALA A 116 -15.84 -13.31 -7.54
N VAL A 117 -15.50 -14.19 -8.49
CA VAL A 117 -14.18 -14.27 -9.11
C VAL A 117 -13.85 -12.98 -9.87
N SER A 118 -14.78 -12.50 -10.72
CA SER A 118 -14.62 -11.23 -11.43
C SER A 118 -14.39 -10.06 -10.47
N ARG A 119 -15.10 -10.03 -9.33
CA ARG A 119 -14.92 -8.97 -8.32
C ARG A 119 -13.56 -9.06 -7.63
N VAL A 120 -13.12 -10.27 -7.25
CA VAL A 120 -11.78 -10.47 -6.66
C VAL A 120 -10.69 -9.95 -7.59
N VAL A 121 -10.77 -10.29 -8.88
CA VAL A 121 -9.80 -9.84 -9.88
C VAL A 121 -9.87 -8.32 -10.09
N ALA A 122 -11.08 -7.78 -10.27
CA ALA A 122 -11.29 -6.36 -10.47
C ALA A 122 -10.81 -5.54 -9.26
N ASP A 123 -11.15 -5.95 -8.04
CA ASP A 123 -10.75 -5.26 -6.81
C ASP A 123 -9.23 -5.23 -6.67
N ALA A 124 -8.57 -6.37 -6.84
CA ALA A 124 -7.11 -6.47 -6.74
C ALA A 124 -6.40 -5.57 -7.75
N ASN A 125 -6.91 -5.49 -8.98
CA ASN A 125 -6.33 -4.66 -10.04
C ASN A 125 -6.68 -3.17 -9.87
N LEU A 126 -7.88 -2.84 -9.39
CA LEU A 126 -8.27 -1.47 -9.04
C LEU A 126 -7.43 -0.92 -7.89
N GLN A 127 -7.14 -1.75 -6.88
CA GLN A 127 -6.27 -1.35 -5.77
C GLN A 127 -4.84 -1.05 -6.25
N GLU A 128 -4.35 -1.75 -7.27
CA GLU A 128 -3.07 -1.40 -7.90
C GLU A 128 -3.15 -0.08 -8.69
N GLU A 129 -4.18 0.11 -9.51
CA GLU A 129 -4.34 1.36 -10.28
C GLU A 129 -4.48 2.57 -9.35
N HIS A 130 -5.27 2.44 -8.28
CA HIS A 130 -5.37 3.45 -7.22
C HIS A 130 -4.05 3.64 -6.47
N ALA A 131 -3.28 2.58 -6.19
CA ALA A 131 -1.97 2.71 -5.57
C ALA A 131 -0.97 3.43 -6.49
N ARG A 132 -0.99 3.14 -7.80
CA ARG A 132 -0.15 3.81 -8.81
C ARG A 132 -0.50 5.29 -8.95
N LEU A 133 -1.78 5.62 -9.03
CA LEU A 133 -2.24 7.00 -9.04
C LEU A 133 -1.86 7.73 -7.74
N ARG A 134 -2.03 7.09 -6.59
CA ARG A 134 -1.66 7.66 -5.29
C ARG A 134 -0.16 7.92 -5.20
N ARG A 135 0.70 7.01 -5.68
CA ARG A 135 2.17 7.21 -5.76
C ARG A 135 2.52 8.40 -6.66
N THR A 136 1.89 8.51 -7.83
CA THR A 136 2.09 9.65 -8.73
C THR A 136 1.64 10.97 -8.09
N LEU A 137 0.47 10.99 -7.44
CA LEU A 137 -0.01 12.16 -6.70
C LEU A 137 0.91 12.53 -5.53
N GLN A 138 1.50 11.56 -4.82
CA GLN A 138 2.50 11.80 -3.79
C GLN A 138 3.77 12.45 -4.36
N VAL A 139 4.27 11.96 -5.51
CA VAL A 139 5.40 12.58 -6.21
C VAL A 139 5.06 14.01 -6.64
N TYR A 140 3.87 14.24 -7.19
CA TYR A 140 3.40 15.58 -7.54
C TYR A 140 3.22 16.47 -6.31
N GLU A 141 2.72 15.95 -5.18
CA GLU A 141 2.58 16.70 -3.94
C GLU A 141 3.95 17.11 -3.43
N VAL A 142 4.91 16.17 -3.31
CA VAL A 142 6.30 16.49 -2.95
C VAL A 142 6.91 17.52 -3.91
N ALA A 143 6.78 17.34 -5.23
CA ALA A 143 7.28 18.30 -6.21
C ALA A 143 6.60 19.67 -6.09
N ARG A 144 5.28 19.70 -5.87
CA ARG A 144 4.51 20.93 -5.65
C ARG A 144 4.95 21.64 -4.39
N LEU A 145 5.25 20.91 -3.33
CA LEU A 145 5.76 21.45 -2.06
C LEU A 145 7.18 21.99 -2.23
N VAL A 146 8.03 21.33 -3.00
CA VAL A 146 9.37 21.83 -3.36
C VAL A 146 9.29 23.10 -4.21
N VAL A 147 8.33 23.19 -5.14
CA VAL A 147 8.16 24.36 -6.04
C VAL A 147 7.40 25.53 -5.38
N HIS A 148 6.39 25.24 -4.55
CA HIS A 148 5.48 26.23 -3.95
C HIS A 148 5.78 26.56 -2.47
N SER A 149 6.78 25.93 -1.85
CA SER A 149 7.39 26.41 -0.59
C SER A 149 8.00 27.80 -0.72
N SER A 150 8.07 28.35 -1.94
CA SER A 150 8.34 29.76 -2.19
C SER A 150 7.16 30.71 -1.88
N LYS A 151 5.92 30.21 -1.67
CA LYS A 151 4.72 31.07 -1.52
C LYS A 151 3.69 30.67 -0.44
N LEU A 152 3.81 29.54 0.26
CA LEU A 152 2.92 29.18 1.38
C LEU A 152 3.60 29.46 2.73
N PRO A 153 2.88 29.96 3.75
CA PRO A 153 3.37 29.98 5.12
C PRO A 153 3.72 28.55 5.56
N ALA A 154 4.92 28.36 6.09
CA ALA A 154 5.44 27.03 6.41
C ALA A 154 4.60 26.26 7.45
N SER A 155 3.76 26.95 8.24
CA SER A 155 2.80 26.36 9.19
C SER A 155 1.71 25.53 8.52
N ASP A 156 1.11 26.04 7.44
CA ASP A 156 -0.03 25.40 6.76
C ASP A 156 0.40 24.13 6.03
N PHE A 157 1.65 24.14 5.57
CA PHE A 157 2.29 23.00 4.95
C PHE A 157 2.50 21.85 5.95
N ILE A 158 3.03 22.14 7.13
CA ILE A 158 3.26 21.13 8.18
C ILE A 158 1.95 20.50 8.64
N ALA A 159 0.91 21.30 8.89
CA ALA A 159 -0.39 20.80 9.32
C ALA A 159 -1.04 19.82 8.31
N ARG A 160 -0.74 19.98 7.01
CA ARG A 160 -1.19 19.06 5.97
C ARG A 160 -0.42 17.75 5.97
N LEU A 161 0.90 17.80 6.17
CA LEU A 161 1.72 16.61 6.28
C LEU A 161 1.40 15.79 7.52
N GLU A 162 1.14 16.43 8.66
CA GLU A 162 0.76 15.75 9.91
C GLU A 162 -0.50 14.87 9.75
N ARG A 163 -1.47 15.33 8.96
CA ARG A 163 -2.66 14.53 8.61
C ARG A 163 -2.36 13.33 7.71
N ILE A 164 -1.35 13.42 6.87
CA ILE A 164 -0.99 12.34 5.93
C ILE A 164 -0.22 11.24 6.67
N VAL A 165 0.66 11.62 7.60
CA VAL A 165 1.49 10.67 8.37
C VAL A 165 0.82 10.17 9.65
N ASP A 166 -0.41 10.61 9.91
CA ASP A 166 -1.16 10.34 11.16
C ASP A 166 -0.29 10.54 12.41
N GLY A 167 0.40 11.67 12.46
CA GLY A 167 1.44 11.93 13.45
C GLY A 167 1.92 13.37 13.44
N ARG A 168 2.53 13.80 14.55
CA ARG A 168 3.01 15.17 14.72
C ARG A 168 4.39 15.35 14.10
N LEU A 169 4.60 16.46 13.38
CA LEU A 169 5.83 16.78 12.67
C LEU A 169 6.41 18.08 13.22
N ILE A 170 7.64 18.00 13.72
CA ILE A 170 8.34 19.16 14.26
C ILE A 170 9.75 19.18 13.67
N VAL A 171 10.14 20.29 13.05
CA VAL A 171 11.53 20.52 12.64
C VAL A 171 12.22 21.30 13.73
N VAL A 172 13.37 20.82 14.21
CA VAL A 172 14.12 21.47 15.29
C VAL A 172 15.57 21.73 14.89
N ASP A 173 16.10 22.84 15.41
CA ASP A 173 17.52 23.17 15.37
C ASP A 173 18.09 22.85 16.76
N PRO A 174 18.83 21.74 16.92
CA PRO A 174 19.33 21.30 18.21
C PRO A 174 20.49 22.16 18.72
N ALA A 175 21.18 22.91 17.86
CA ALA A 175 22.26 23.81 18.28
C ALA A 175 21.71 25.05 18.98
N VAL A 176 20.54 25.53 18.54
CA VAL A 176 19.87 26.71 19.10
C VAL A 176 18.75 26.32 20.08
N GLY A 177 18.36 25.04 20.13
CA GLY A 177 17.32 24.56 21.02
C GLY A 177 15.93 25.08 20.67
N ARG A 178 15.65 25.31 19.39
CA ARG A 178 14.38 25.90 18.93
C ARG A 178 13.65 25.02 17.93
N VAL A 179 12.33 25.16 17.90
CA VAL A 179 11.51 24.66 16.80
C VAL A 179 11.71 25.59 15.61
N VAL A 180 12.14 25.03 14.49
CA VAL A 180 12.26 25.72 13.21
C VAL A 180 10.89 25.75 12.53
N LEU A 181 10.15 24.64 12.60
CA LEU A 181 8.81 24.52 12.02
C LEU A 181 7.88 23.62 12.85
N PRO A 182 6.64 24.06 13.14
CA PRO A 182 6.19 25.46 13.03
C PRO A 182 6.86 26.34 14.11
N PRO A 183 7.29 27.57 13.80
CA PRO A 183 8.09 28.40 14.71
C PRO A 183 7.35 28.78 16.02
N GLU A 184 6.02 28.77 15.99
CA GLU A 184 5.13 29.05 17.13
C GLU A 184 5.08 27.90 18.15
N ALA A 185 5.54 26.70 17.77
CA ALA A 185 5.41 25.54 18.65
C ALA A 185 6.46 25.57 19.77
N PRO A 186 6.06 25.31 21.02
CA PRO A 186 7.01 25.17 22.11
C PRO A 186 7.86 23.92 21.89
N MET A 187 9.17 24.04 22.13
CA MET A 187 10.05 22.88 22.15
C MET A 187 9.71 22.00 23.36
N PRO A 188 9.35 20.72 23.17
CA PRO A 188 9.21 19.80 24.29
C PRO A 188 10.55 19.64 25.02
N SER A 189 10.56 19.83 26.34
CA SER A 189 11.77 19.79 27.16
C SER A 189 12.48 18.43 27.14
N SER A 190 11.72 17.34 27.04
CA SER A 190 12.23 15.97 26.85
C SER A 190 12.94 15.79 25.51
N LEU A 191 12.35 16.32 24.43
CA LEU A 191 12.89 16.23 23.07
C LEU A 191 14.21 16.97 22.93
N GLY A 192 14.30 18.19 23.46
CA GLY A 192 15.53 18.99 23.40
C GLY A 192 16.70 18.34 24.14
N ARG A 193 16.43 17.71 25.29
CA ARG A 193 17.44 16.96 26.04
C ARG A 193 17.86 15.69 25.29
N ALA A 194 16.90 14.89 24.84
CA ALA A 194 17.16 13.63 24.14
C ALA A 194 17.97 13.83 22.86
N LEU A 195 17.67 14.87 22.08
CA LEU A 195 18.44 15.20 20.88
C LEU A 195 19.87 15.64 21.20
N ARG A 196 20.08 16.43 22.25
CA ARG A 196 21.42 16.85 22.65
C ARG A 196 22.27 15.65 23.07
N VAL A 197 21.73 14.81 23.93
CA VAL A 197 22.39 13.56 24.38
C VAL A 197 22.67 12.63 23.20
N ALA A 198 21.75 12.53 22.25
CA ALA A 198 21.96 11.71 21.05
C ALA A 198 23.05 12.29 20.14
N LEU A 199 23.14 13.62 20.01
CA LEU A 199 24.13 14.29 19.15
C LEU A 199 25.53 14.36 19.78
N GLU A 200 25.64 14.37 21.11
CA GLU A 200 26.92 14.25 21.81
C GLU A 200 27.64 12.92 21.45
N ARG A 201 26.88 11.87 21.08
CA ARG A 201 27.44 10.60 20.59
C ARG A 201 28.08 10.72 19.20
N TYR A 202 27.83 11.82 18.48
CA TYR A 202 28.30 12.06 17.12
C TYR A 202 28.95 13.45 16.98
N PRO A 203 30.16 13.65 17.53
CA PRO A 203 30.85 14.95 17.54
C PRO A 203 31.29 15.46 16.16
N SER A 204 31.40 14.58 15.15
CA SER A 204 31.73 14.94 13.75
C SER A 204 30.53 15.44 12.94
N ASP A 205 30.76 16.00 11.75
CA ASP A 205 29.69 16.40 10.79
C ASP A 205 28.85 15.24 10.24
N HIS A 206 29.20 14.01 10.59
CA HIS A 206 28.54 12.79 10.14
C HIS A 206 27.56 12.33 11.21
N VAL A 207 26.32 12.83 11.11
CA VAL A 207 25.20 12.37 11.93
C VAL A 207 24.45 11.27 11.18
N PRO A 208 24.02 10.18 11.84
CA PRO A 208 23.16 9.18 11.23
C PRO A 208 21.90 9.81 10.62
N ALA A 209 21.47 9.31 9.46
CA ALA A 209 20.26 9.78 8.78
C ALA A 209 18.98 9.62 9.64
N VAL A 210 18.98 8.62 10.53
CA VAL A 210 17.88 8.32 11.46
C VAL A 210 18.44 8.10 12.85
N ILE A 211 17.83 8.77 13.84
CA ILE A 211 18.13 8.61 15.27
C ILE A 211 16.83 8.23 15.96
N GLN A 212 16.82 7.09 16.67
CA GLN A 212 15.70 6.72 17.52
C GLN A 212 15.78 7.46 18.85
N LEU A 213 14.66 7.99 19.32
CA LEU A 213 14.54 8.74 20.58
C LEU A 213 13.53 8.06 21.51
N PRO A 214 13.86 6.86 22.02
CA PRO A 214 12.94 6.08 22.88
C PRO A 214 12.58 6.82 24.17
N GLU A 215 13.43 7.75 24.64
CA GLU A 215 13.19 8.59 25.82
C GLU A 215 12.06 9.62 25.61
N VAL A 216 11.71 9.92 24.36
CA VAL A 216 10.64 10.86 24.00
C VAL A 216 9.32 10.11 23.78
N GLY A 217 9.39 8.88 23.28
CA GLY A 217 8.25 7.99 23.08
C GLY A 217 8.64 6.69 22.37
N PRO A 218 7.82 5.61 22.48
CA PRO A 218 8.15 4.28 21.95
C PRO A 218 8.29 4.24 20.42
N SER A 219 7.74 5.23 19.71
CA SER A 219 7.80 5.35 18.24
C SER A 219 8.29 6.74 17.80
N THR A 220 9.22 7.36 18.53
CA THR A 220 9.80 8.65 18.16
C THR A 220 11.15 8.50 17.46
N ILE A 221 11.25 9.05 16.25
CA ILE A 221 12.48 9.11 15.45
C ILE A 221 12.80 10.55 15.04
N ALA A 222 14.08 10.87 14.95
CA ALA A 222 14.60 12.11 14.39
C ALA A 222 15.36 11.81 13.10
N LEU A 223 14.98 12.49 12.03
CA LEU A 223 15.54 12.35 10.69
C LEU A 223 16.40 13.57 10.39
N ALA A 224 17.66 13.37 10.03
CA ALA A 224 18.52 14.48 9.60
C ALA A 224 17.97 15.06 8.28
N VAL A 225 17.71 16.37 8.24
CA VAL A 225 17.24 17.04 7.01
C VAL A 225 18.37 17.89 6.39
N PRO A 226 18.52 17.88 5.05
CA PRO A 226 19.50 18.74 4.38
C PRO A 226 19.15 20.22 4.60
N ALA A 227 19.94 20.93 5.40
CA ALA A 227 19.76 22.35 5.68
C ALA A 227 21.11 23.05 5.85
N ARG A 228 21.14 24.39 5.70
CA ARG A 228 22.35 25.21 5.91
C ARG A 228 22.92 25.12 7.33
N ARG A 229 22.12 24.62 8.29
CA ARG A 229 22.48 24.29 9.67
C ARG A 229 21.96 22.90 9.97
N ARG A 230 22.54 22.23 10.97
CA ARG A 230 22.05 20.93 11.43
C ARG A 230 20.58 21.07 11.85
N ALA A 231 19.68 20.36 11.19
CA ALA A 231 18.25 20.37 11.47
C ALA A 231 17.71 18.96 11.39
N PHE A 232 16.68 18.69 12.20
CA PHE A 232 16.08 17.36 12.31
C PHE A 232 14.57 17.45 12.18
N LEU A 233 14.00 16.58 11.35
CA LEU A 233 12.56 16.31 11.33
C LEU A 233 12.26 15.23 12.37
N VAL A 234 11.48 15.58 13.37
CA VAL A 234 11.06 14.65 14.42
C VAL A 234 9.67 14.12 14.08
N VAL A 235 9.56 12.80 14.03
CA VAL A 235 8.32 12.05 13.78
C VAL A 235 8.03 11.22 15.01
N SER A 236 6.83 11.34 15.58
CA SER A 236 6.37 10.49 16.69
C SER A 236 5.12 9.73 16.27
N GLY A 237 5.20 8.40 16.25
CA GLY A 237 4.06 7.52 16.00
C GLY A 237 3.21 7.33 17.26
N GLY A 238 1.90 7.54 17.14
CA GLY A 238 0.95 7.31 18.21
C GLY A 238 -0.23 8.27 18.14
N GLY A 239 -1.34 7.82 17.53
CA GLY A 239 -2.63 8.45 17.72
C GLY A 239 -3.09 8.23 19.15
N VAL A 240 -3.29 9.33 19.90
CA VAL A 240 -4.35 9.60 20.89
C VAL A 240 -3.98 10.97 21.48
N THR A 241 -4.81 11.97 21.17
CA THR A 241 -5.03 13.18 21.97
C THR A 241 -4.79 12.91 23.47
N GLU A 242 -3.99 13.76 24.13
CA GLU A 242 -3.62 13.71 25.56
C GLU A 242 -2.24 13.10 25.90
N ARG A 243 -1.19 13.93 25.78
CA ARG A 243 -0.24 14.23 26.90
C ARG A 243 0.82 15.29 26.56
N LEU A 244 0.42 16.32 25.84
CA LEU A 244 1.15 17.60 25.80
C LEU A 244 0.20 18.75 26.14
N THR A 245 -0.77 18.50 27.02
CA THR A 245 -1.51 19.57 27.69
C THR A 245 -0.74 20.01 28.93
N MET A 246 -0.32 21.27 28.89
CA MET A 246 -0.11 22.16 30.03
C MET A 246 0.55 21.52 31.27
N SER A 247 1.85 21.74 31.43
CA SER A 247 2.31 22.16 32.75
C SER A 247 1.73 23.56 32.96
N SER A 248 0.52 23.63 33.50
CA SER A 248 -0.12 24.86 33.93
C SER A 248 0.74 25.47 35.01
N CYS A 249 1.39 26.59 34.66
CA CYS A 249 1.79 27.60 35.62
C CYS A 249 0.48 28.09 36.28
N CYS A 250 0.11 27.50 37.43
CA CYS A 250 -0.98 28.01 38.24
C CYS A 250 -0.56 29.37 38.79
N ALA A 251 -1.14 30.41 38.20
CA ALA A 251 -1.12 31.76 38.71
C ALA A 251 -1.68 31.82 40.15
N THR A 252 -1.00 32.54 41.03
CA THR A 252 -1.64 33.20 42.16
C THR A 252 -1.10 34.62 42.28
N SER A 253 -1.87 35.56 41.77
CA SER A 253 -1.98 36.93 42.28
C SER A 253 -3.41 37.41 41.94
N PRO A 254 -3.97 38.48 42.53
CA PRO A 254 -3.38 39.45 43.46
C PRO A 254 -4.34 39.87 44.63
N ARG A 255 -3.83 40.61 45.64
CA ARG A 255 -4.52 41.76 46.27
C ARG A 255 -3.65 42.51 47.31
N SER A 256 -3.27 43.74 46.93
CA SER A 256 -3.30 45.01 47.70
C SER A 256 -2.90 45.10 49.20
N SER A 257 -1.69 45.67 49.44
CA SER A 257 -1.31 46.85 50.30
C SER A 257 -1.75 46.97 51.79
N PRO A 258 -1.18 47.90 52.62
CA PRO A 258 0.12 48.61 52.65
C PRO A 258 0.85 48.51 54.03
N TRP A 259 2.00 49.17 54.20
CA TRP A 259 2.58 49.84 55.41
C TRP A 259 4.11 49.69 55.50
N PRO A 260 4.87 50.79 55.69
CA PRO A 260 6.27 50.75 56.11
C PRO A 260 6.45 51.15 57.59
N SER A 261 7.14 50.31 58.35
CA SER A 261 7.87 50.60 59.60
C SER A 261 8.82 49.41 59.77
N SER A 262 10.11 49.48 60.04
CA SER A 262 10.96 50.48 60.68
C SER A 262 12.41 49.96 60.55
N GLY A 263 13.37 50.85 60.34
CA GLY A 263 14.81 50.56 60.30
C GLY A 263 15.57 51.77 59.79
#